data_AF-A0A9Q3GED6-F1
#
_entry.id   AF-A0A9Q3GED6-F1
#
_cell.length_a   1.000
_cell.length_b   1.000
_cell.length_c   1.000
_cell.angle_alpha   90.00
_cell.angle_beta   90.00
_cell.angle_gamma   90.00
#
_symmetry.space_group_name_H-M   'P 1'
#
loop_
_entity.id
_entity.type
_entity.pdbx_description
1 polymer ?
#
loop_
_entity_poly.entity_id
_entity_poly.type
_entity_poly.pdbx_seq_one_letter_code
_entity_poly.pdbx_strand_id
1 'polypeptide(L)'
;MPKEISVVSSNKDAYKEEFVTKQLAEAQINPSLSPSMKYEFINVSYTYKNAFPSDNEPLGTIRGHKVDITLNIDRPYPPVLRGPAYPESPRAREALEKHIKELIQLGLLRKVGNNEEVELTTPAIISWHNDKSRMVQYFRALNTYTVPDRYPITIIQESLTLLSKTKYITSMDALKGFHQNVLMPKAKKLLRIITHCGIYEYLIIPFGIKNSPSHYHIMMNTIFPTELSEGWMIIYIYNIIICSNSWSLHLEILARVLDKVAGVNMKISLKKCNFGFEELKALGHIVSSLSLGIDKNKVEAVLLKPIPHNKKEMMSFLGFSSYYRKHLKEFSIIAKSLYRICDQQTVFKMTQGRIKAYENIRKALMEEALLLMPEWNIPFKLYIDEFGDGLGAALHQVQIINEKPTEGLVLYISRQIKQTEARYSASQMECLCLIWAL
;
A
#
# COMPACT_ATOMS: atom_id res chain seq x y z
N MET A 1 -13.68 -45.18 25.46
CA MET A 1 -15.14 -45.35 25.64
C MET A 1 -15.81 -43.99 25.47
N PRO A 2 -16.64 -43.80 24.43
CA PRO A 2 -17.36 -42.55 24.20
C PRO A 2 -18.80 -42.64 24.76
N LYS A 3 -19.25 -41.61 25.48
CA LYS A 3 -20.67 -41.25 25.70
C LYS A 3 -20.72 -39.74 25.95
N GLU A 4 -21.16 -38.99 24.95
CA GLU A 4 -22.54 -38.50 24.76
C GLU A 4 -22.73 -37.12 25.39
N ILE A 5 -22.57 -36.08 24.57
CA ILE A 5 -23.47 -34.93 24.60
C ILE A 5 -24.00 -34.79 23.18
N SER A 6 -25.14 -35.42 22.95
CA SER A 6 -26.02 -35.20 21.81
C SER A 6 -26.70 -33.84 22.02
N VAL A 7 -26.17 -32.80 21.39
CA VAL A 7 -26.93 -31.58 21.12
C VAL A 7 -27.15 -31.53 19.62
N VAL A 8 -28.42 -31.46 19.26
CA VAL A 8 -28.95 -31.31 17.90
C VAL A 8 -28.11 -30.28 17.13
N SER A 9 -27.18 -30.75 16.29
CA SER A 9 -26.40 -29.88 15.42
C SER A 9 -27.34 -29.41 14.32
N SER A 10 -27.65 -28.12 14.35
CA SER A 10 -28.45 -27.51 13.31
C SER A 10 -27.64 -27.54 12.01
N ASN A 11 -28.29 -27.69 10.85
CA ASN A 11 -27.62 -27.56 9.54
C ASN A 11 -26.77 -26.28 9.42
N LYS A 12 -27.05 -25.23 10.21
CA LYS A 12 -26.27 -23.98 10.26
C LYS A 12 -24.86 -24.17 10.84
N ASP A 13 -24.67 -25.11 11.77
CA ASP A 13 -23.36 -25.36 12.38
C ASP A 13 -22.41 -26.07 11.41
N ALA A 14 -22.94 -26.97 10.57
CA ALA A 14 -22.15 -27.67 9.54
C ALA A 14 -21.61 -26.72 8.44
N TYR A 15 -22.43 -25.79 7.94
CA TYR A 15 -21.98 -24.80 6.95
C TYR A 15 -21.00 -23.78 7.54
N LYS A 16 -21.14 -23.48 8.84
CA LYS A 16 -20.23 -22.60 9.55
C LYS A 16 -18.88 -23.28 9.80
N GLU A 17 -18.89 -24.56 10.17
CA GLU A 17 -17.67 -25.36 10.27
C GLU A 17 -16.95 -25.44 8.91
N GLU A 18 -17.67 -25.69 7.82
CA GLU A 18 -17.06 -25.72 6.48
C GLU A 18 -16.40 -24.38 6.09
N PHE A 19 -17.08 -23.26 6.38
CA PHE A 19 -16.52 -21.92 6.15
C PHE A 19 -15.24 -21.67 6.97
N VAL A 20 -15.25 -22.07 8.24
CA VAL A 20 -14.09 -21.95 9.13
C VAL A 20 -12.93 -22.81 8.63
N THR A 21 -13.18 -24.08 8.30
CA THR A 21 -12.13 -25.03 7.91
C THR A 21 -11.56 -24.76 6.52
N LYS A 22 -12.37 -24.30 5.56
CA LYS A 22 -11.92 -24.10 4.17
C LYS A 22 -11.46 -22.68 3.85
N GLN A 23 -12.17 -21.66 4.34
CA GLN A 23 -11.91 -20.27 3.93
C GLN A 23 -11.17 -19.52 5.03
N LEU A 24 -11.69 -19.56 6.25
CA LEU A 24 -11.17 -18.76 7.36
C LEU A 24 -9.84 -19.30 7.90
N ALA A 25 -9.54 -20.58 7.67
CA ALA A 25 -8.23 -21.18 7.95
C ALA A 25 -7.06 -20.50 7.21
N GLU A 26 -7.33 -19.79 6.10
CA GLU A 26 -6.29 -19.05 5.39
C GLU A 26 -5.94 -17.70 6.06
N ALA A 27 -6.83 -17.18 6.90
CA ALA A 27 -6.64 -15.90 7.56
C ALA A 27 -5.75 -15.99 8.79
N GLN A 28 -4.98 -14.93 9.05
CA GLN A 28 -4.23 -14.82 10.29
C GLN A 28 -5.14 -14.22 11.36
N ILE A 29 -5.50 -15.03 12.36
CA ILE A 29 -6.23 -14.58 13.54
C ILE A 29 -5.24 -14.53 14.70
N ASN A 30 -5.26 -13.45 15.48
CA ASN A 30 -4.38 -13.33 16.63
C ASN A 30 -4.52 -14.55 17.56
N PRO A 31 -3.44 -15.33 17.79
CA PRO A 31 -3.49 -16.54 18.59
C PRO A 31 -3.83 -16.25 20.06
N SER A 32 -3.48 -15.06 20.56
CA SER A 32 -3.69 -14.63 21.95
C SER A 32 -5.14 -14.27 22.27
N LEU A 33 -6.05 -14.23 21.29
CA LEU A 33 -7.47 -14.01 21.54
C LEU A 33 -8.08 -15.18 22.31
N SER A 34 -8.97 -14.88 23.25
CA SER A 34 -9.69 -15.91 24.02
C SER A 34 -10.60 -16.74 23.11
N PRO A 35 -10.98 -17.96 23.52
CA PRO A 35 -11.91 -18.78 22.75
C PRO A 35 -13.26 -18.09 22.45
N SER A 36 -13.79 -17.31 23.42
CA SER A 36 -15.01 -16.53 23.23
C SER A 36 -14.84 -15.45 22.16
N MET A 37 -13.74 -14.70 22.22
CA MET A 37 -13.44 -13.66 21.23
C MET A 37 -13.33 -14.25 19.82
N LYS A 38 -12.63 -15.38 19.67
CA LYS A 38 -12.52 -16.08 18.39
C LYS A 38 -13.89 -16.52 17.87
N TYR A 39 -14.77 -17.04 18.74
CA TYR A 39 -16.12 -17.45 18.36
C TYR A 39 -16.99 -16.28 17.87
N GLU A 40 -16.95 -15.14 18.56
CA GLU A 40 -17.66 -13.93 18.17
C GLU A 40 -17.17 -13.38 16.82
N PHE A 41 -15.85 -13.37 16.60
CA PHE A 41 -15.26 -12.99 15.32
C PHE A 41 -15.70 -13.92 14.18
N ILE A 42 -15.73 -15.23 14.41
CA ILE A 42 -16.21 -16.21 13.44
C ILE A 42 -17.69 -15.94 13.12
N ASN A 43 -18.52 -15.60 14.11
CA ASN A 43 -19.93 -15.26 13.87
C ASN A 43 -20.09 -14.05 12.95
N VAL A 44 -19.36 -12.96 13.20
CA VAL A 44 -19.37 -11.77 12.35
C VAL A 44 -18.90 -12.13 10.94
N SER A 45 -17.78 -12.83 10.82
CA SER A 45 -17.21 -13.22 9.52
C SER A 45 -18.14 -14.14 8.72
N TYR A 46 -18.80 -15.08 9.38
CA TYR A 46 -19.76 -15.98 8.74
C TYR A 46 -21.04 -15.25 8.30
N THR A 47 -21.51 -14.29 9.11
CA THR A 47 -22.65 -13.43 8.77
C THR A 47 -22.39 -12.68 7.46
N TYR A 48 -21.17 -12.15 7.30
CA TYR A 48 -20.74 -11.43 6.10
C TYR A 48 -19.87 -12.27 5.17
N LYS A 49 -20.09 -13.59 5.08
CA LYS A 49 -19.29 -14.49 4.24
C LYS A 49 -19.22 -14.09 2.77
N ASN A 50 -20.22 -13.35 2.28
CA ASN A 50 -20.27 -12.81 0.93
C ASN A 50 -19.22 -11.73 0.65
N ALA A 51 -18.57 -11.15 1.68
CA ALA A 51 -17.42 -10.27 1.52
C ALA A 51 -16.13 -11.02 1.12
N PHE A 52 -16.14 -12.36 1.18
CA PHE A 52 -15.01 -13.20 0.83
C PHE A 52 -15.25 -13.93 -0.50
N PRO A 53 -14.19 -14.29 -1.25
CA PRO A 53 -14.33 -15.07 -2.47
C PRO A 53 -14.91 -16.45 -2.19
N SER A 54 -15.68 -16.96 -3.14
CA SER A 54 -16.12 -18.36 -3.18
C SER A 54 -15.55 -19.05 -4.42
N ASP A 55 -15.55 -20.38 -4.42
CA ASP A 55 -15.05 -21.18 -5.55
C ASP A 55 -15.80 -20.89 -6.87
N ASN A 56 -17.08 -20.47 -6.78
CA ASN A 56 -17.95 -20.20 -7.93
C ASN A 56 -17.89 -18.75 -8.42
N GLU A 57 -17.54 -17.79 -7.57
CA GLU A 57 -17.42 -16.36 -7.90
C GLU A 57 -16.13 -15.78 -7.30
N PRO A 58 -14.97 -16.05 -7.93
CA PRO A 58 -13.67 -15.76 -7.32
C PRO A 58 -13.28 -14.28 -7.37
N LEU A 59 -13.93 -13.46 -8.19
CA LEU A 59 -13.61 -12.03 -8.38
C LEU A 59 -14.91 -11.24 -8.33
N GLY A 60 -15.17 -10.56 -7.20
CA GLY A 60 -16.28 -9.63 -7.11
C GLY A 60 -16.10 -8.46 -8.09
N THR A 61 -17.21 -7.90 -8.52
CA THR A 61 -17.24 -6.70 -9.36
C THR A 61 -17.85 -5.57 -8.56
N ILE A 62 -17.08 -4.52 -8.33
CA ILE A 62 -17.49 -3.41 -7.49
C ILE A 62 -18.62 -2.65 -8.17
N ARG A 63 -19.72 -2.51 -7.44
CA ARG A 63 -20.93 -1.79 -7.87
C ARG A 63 -20.82 -0.33 -7.45
N GLY A 64 -21.39 0.56 -8.26
CA GLY A 64 -21.46 2.00 -7.94
C GLY A 64 -20.24 2.83 -8.34
N HIS A 65 -19.12 2.21 -8.75
CA HIS A 65 -17.95 2.92 -9.27
C HIS A 65 -17.52 2.34 -10.61
N LYS A 66 -17.42 3.19 -11.63
CA LYS A 66 -16.89 2.83 -12.94
C LYS A 66 -15.71 3.72 -13.29
N VAL A 67 -14.65 3.11 -13.79
CA VAL A 67 -13.43 3.81 -14.17
C VAL A 67 -13.54 4.28 -15.61
N ASP A 68 -13.27 5.56 -15.84
CA ASP A 68 -13.08 6.11 -17.18
C ASP A 68 -11.61 6.49 -17.40
N ILE A 69 -11.20 6.56 -18.66
CA ILE A 69 -9.85 6.97 -19.05
C ILE A 69 -9.98 8.07 -20.08
N THR A 70 -9.45 9.24 -19.72
CA THR A 70 -9.40 10.40 -20.62
C THR A 70 -7.99 10.57 -21.15
N LEU A 71 -7.88 10.66 -22.47
CA LEU A 71 -6.63 10.98 -23.16
C LEU A 71 -6.54 12.49 -23.38
N ASN A 72 -5.32 13.02 -23.41
CA ASN A 72 -5.02 14.43 -23.70
C ASN A 72 -4.84 14.70 -25.20
N ILE A 73 -5.35 13.80 -26.04
CA ILE A 73 -5.25 13.83 -27.50
C ILE A 73 -6.57 13.39 -28.11
N ASP A 74 -6.88 13.95 -29.27
CA ASP A 74 -8.04 13.59 -30.08
C ASP A 74 -7.66 12.61 -31.19
N ARG A 75 -8.70 12.09 -31.86
CA ARG A 75 -8.53 11.25 -33.05
C ARG A 75 -8.06 12.12 -34.24
N PRO A 76 -7.23 11.57 -35.15
CA PRO A 76 -6.68 10.22 -35.15
C PRO A 76 -5.53 10.04 -34.14
N TYR A 77 -5.49 8.87 -33.49
CA TYR A 77 -4.46 8.57 -32.49
C TYR A 77 -3.09 8.27 -33.12
N PRO A 78 -1.98 8.65 -32.43
CA PRO A 78 -0.63 8.45 -32.93
C PRO A 78 -0.32 6.96 -33.11
N PRO A 79 0.49 6.56 -34.12
CA PRO A 79 0.81 5.16 -34.39
C PRO A 79 1.41 4.40 -33.21
N VAL A 80 2.07 5.10 -32.28
CA VAL A 80 2.63 4.49 -31.05
C VAL A 80 1.58 3.84 -30.14
N LEU A 81 0.29 4.22 -30.27
CA LEU A 81 -0.83 3.60 -29.55
C LEU A 81 -1.41 2.38 -30.29
N ARG A 82 -0.84 2.03 -31.44
CA ARG A 82 -1.18 0.86 -32.25
C ARG A 82 0.04 -0.06 -32.34
N GLY A 83 0.44 -0.61 -31.20
CA GLY A 83 1.56 -1.54 -31.13
C GLY A 83 1.20 -2.91 -31.70
N PRO A 84 2.07 -3.56 -32.50
CA PRO A 84 1.88 -4.96 -32.88
C PRO A 84 2.15 -5.88 -31.68
N ALA A 85 1.68 -7.13 -31.76
CA ALA A 85 2.12 -8.16 -30.81
C ALA A 85 3.64 -8.37 -30.91
N TYR A 86 4.30 -8.52 -29.76
CA TYR A 86 5.72 -8.82 -29.75
C TYR A 86 5.97 -10.32 -30.00
N PRO A 87 7.02 -10.68 -30.75
CA PRO A 87 7.45 -12.06 -30.85
C PRO A 87 7.88 -12.59 -29.49
N GLU A 88 7.23 -13.67 -29.04
CA GLU A 88 7.57 -14.35 -27.78
C GLU A 88 8.10 -15.77 -28.03
N SER A 89 8.94 -16.26 -27.10
CA SER A 89 9.46 -17.63 -27.10
C SER A 89 8.32 -18.65 -26.91
N PRO A 90 8.49 -19.92 -27.32
CA PRO A 90 7.46 -20.95 -27.16
C PRO A 90 6.93 -21.07 -25.73
N ARG A 91 7.85 -21.09 -24.74
CA ARG A 91 7.50 -21.12 -23.30
C ARG A 91 6.66 -19.91 -22.86
N ALA A 92 6.95 -18.72 -23.39
CA ALA A 92 6.19 -17.51 -23.07
C ALA A 92 4.80 -17.54 -23.73
N ARG A 93 4.68 -18.02 -24.97
CA ARG A 93 3.40 -18.17 -25.67
C ARG A 93 2.44 -19.09 -24.93
N GLU A 94 2.91 -20.26 -24.50
CA GLU A 94 2.10 -21.21 -23.71
C GLU A 94 1.61 -20.59 -22.40
N ALA A 95 2.49 -19.88 -21.70
CA ALA A 95 2.12 -19.17 -20.48
C ALA A 95 1.09 -18.06 -20.76
N LEU A 96 1.27 -17.28 -21.83
CA LEU A 96 0.36 -16.22 -22.24
C LEU A 96 -1.04 -16.77 -22.56
N GLU A 97 -1.11 -17.88 -23.30
CA GLU A 97 -2.37 -18.56 -23.61
C GLU A 97 -3.10 -19.03 -22.35
N LYS A 98 -2.36 -19.58 -21.38
CA LYS A 98 -2.91 -19.97 -20.08
C LYS A 98 -3.49 -18.76 -19.34
N HIS A 99 -2.73 -17.66 -19.22
CA HIS A 99 -3.19 -16.43 -18.57
C HIS A 99 -4.43 -15.84 -19.27
N ILE A 100 -4.47 -15.80 -20.60
CA ILE A 100 -5.64 -15.32 -21.35
C ILE A 100 -6.86 -16.17 -21.06
N LYS A 101 -6.74 -17.51 -21.10
CA LYS A 101 -7.85 -18.42 -20.80
C LYS A 101 -8.38 -18.21 -19.38
N GLU A 102 -7.48 -18.10 -18.40
CA GLU A 102 -7.85 -17.81 -17.01
C GLU A 102 -8.59 -16.47 -16.89
N LEU A 103 -8.10 -15.39 -17.51
CA LEU A 103 -8.74 -14.08 -17.44
C LEU A 103 -10.11 -14.04 -18.12
N ILE A 104 -10.31 -14.81 -19.20
CA ILE A 104 -11.61 -14.96 -19.85
C ILE A 104 -12.57 -15.74 -18.95
N GLN A 105 -12.13 -16.86 -18.37
CA GLN A 105 -12.93 -17.66 -17.43
C GLN A 105 -13.37 -16.84 -16.21
N LEU A 106 -12.51 -15.95 -15.73
CA LEU A 106 -12.80 -15.04 -14.62
C LEU A 106 -13.66 -13.83 -15.04
N GLY A 107 -14.05 -13.71 -16.32
CA GLY A 107 -14.86 -12.59 -16.82
C GLY A 107 -14.14 -11.24 -16.83
N LEU A 108 -12.81 -11.22 -16.72
CA LEU A 108 -12.02 -9.98 -16.72
C LEU A 108 -11.71 -9.49 -18.13
N LEU A 109 -11.71 -10.41 -19.09
CA LEU A 109 -11.23 -10.19 -20.45
C LEU A 109 -12.19 -10.84 -21.46
N ARG A 110 -12.40 -10.17 -22.58
CA ARG A 110 -13.24 -10.64 -23.69
C ARG A 110 -12.45 -10.61 -24.99
N LYS A 111 -12.62 -11.62 -25.85
CA LYS A 111 -12.05 -11.58 -27.21
C LYS A 111 -12.80 -10.56 -28.07
N VAL A 112 -12.07 -9.70 -28.77
CA VAL A 112 -12.67 -8.72 -29.68
C VAL A 112 -13.15 -9.44 -30.94
N GLY A 113 -14.38 -9.14 -31.37
CA GLY A 113 -14.98 -9.75 -32.57
C GLY A 113 -14.37 -9.24 -33.87
N ASN A 114 -14.48 -10.04 -34.93
CA ASN A 114 -13.91 -9.72 -36.26
C ASN A 114 -14.45 -8.42 -36.88
N ASN A 115 -15.67 -8.01 -36.50
CA ASN A 115 -16.34 -6.81 -37.03
C ASN A 115 -16.23 -5.60 -36.09
N GLU A 116 -15.52 -5.72 -34.97
CA GLU A 116 -15.31 -4.60 -34.06
C GLU A 116 -14.11 -3.77 -34.53
N GLU A 117 -14.32 -2.47 -34.75
CA GLU A 117 -13.25 -1.55 -35.11
C GLU A 117 -12.20 -1.45 -33.98
N VAL A 118 -10.92 -1.60 -34.32
CA VAL A 118 -9.80 -1.50 -33.37
C VAL A 118 -8.91 -0.31 -33.70
N GLU A 119 -8.94 0.69 -32.83
CA GLU A 119 -8.15 1.91 -33.00
C GLU A 119 -6.84 1.92 -32.19
N LEU A 120 -6.81 1.22 -31.05
CA LEU A 120 -5.65 1.12 -30.17
C LEU A 120 -5.36 -0.35 -29.84
N THR A 121 -4.09 -0.68 -29.76
CA THR A 121 -3.60 -1.99 -29.32
C THR A 121 -2.36 -1.83 -28.46
N THR A 122 -2.40 -2.45 -27.28
CA THR A 122 -1.24 -2.54 -26.38
C THR A 122 -0.69 -3.97 -26.38
N PRO A 123 0.59 -4.20 -26.69
CA PRO A 123 1.16 -5.53 -26.60
C PRO A 123 1.18 -6.03 -25.15
N ALA A 124 0.84 -7.30 -24.96
CA ALA A 124 1.01 -8.01 -23.69
C ALA A 124 2.16 -9.01 -23.81
N ILE A 125 2.94 -9.14 -22.74
CA ILE A 125 4.11 -10.02 -22.66
C ILE A 125 4.10 -10.85 -21.37
N ILE A 126 4.89 -11.91 -21.32
CA ILE A 126 5.18 -12.64 -20.09
C ILE A 126 6.46 -12.15 -19.42
N SER A 127 6.34 -11.80 -18.14
CA SER A 127 7.47 -11.62 -17.24
C SER A 127 7.59 -12.83 -16.30
N TRP A 128 8.80 -13.33 -16.11
CA TRP A 128 9.10 -14.46 -15.24
C TRP A 128 9.75 -13.97 -13.94
N HIS A 129 9.30 -14.51 -12.81
CA HIS A 129 9.91 -14.27 -11.51
C HIS A 129 9.82 -15.52 -10.64
N ASN A 130 10.95 -16.10 -10.23
CA ASN A 130 11.03 -17.36 -9.49
C ASN A 130 10.17 -18.46 -10.15
N ASP A 131 10.36 -18.66 -11.45
CA ASP A 131 9.60 -19.58 -12.32
C ASP A 131 8.08 -19.36 -12.40
N LYS A 132 7.55 -18.31 -11.78
CA LYS A 132 6.14 -17.90 -11.92
C LYS A 132 6.01 -16.90 -13.07
N SER A 133 5.16 -17.22 -14.05
CA SER A 133 4.83 -16.32 -15.14
C SER A 133 3.77 -15.29 -14.72
N ARG A 134 3.90 -14.06 -15.21
CA ARG A 134 2.92 -12.99 -15.07
C ARG A 134 2.71 -12.31 -16.41
N MET A 135 1.45 -12.16 -16.81
CA MET A 135 1.10 -11.36 -17.98
C MET A 135 1.18 -9.87 -17.66
N VAL A 136 1.97 -9.12 -18.44
CA VAL A 136 2.21 -7.69 -18.28
C VAL A 136 1.83 -6.97 -19.57
N GLN A 137 0.97 -5.97 -19.46
CA GLN A 137 0.54 -5.15 -20.59
C GLN A 137 1.41 -3.89 -20.67
N TYR A 138 1.87 -3.53 -21.86
CA TYR A 138 2.83 -2.44 -22.03
C TYR A 138 2.17 -1.06 -22.18
N PHE A 139 1.37 -0.64 -21.19
CA PHE A 139 0.61 0.61 -21.21
C PHE A 139 1.45 1.91 -21.14
N ARG A 140 2.77 1.86 -21.31
CA ARG A 140 3.64 3.06 -21.20
C ARG A 140 3.23 4.15 -22.19
N ALA A 141 3.01 3.79 -23.45
CA ALA A 141 2.57 4.74 -24.48
C ALA A 141 1.21 5.36 -24.11
N LEU A 142 0.23 4.53 -23.75
CA LEU A 142 -1.10 4.99 -23.32
C LEU A 142 -1.02 5.93 -22.10
N ASN A 143 -0.20 5.61 -21.10
CA ASN A 143 -0.03 6.40 -19.90
C ASN A 143 0.60 7.78 -20.16
N THR A 144 1.43 7.92 -21.20
CA THR A 144 1.97 9.22 -21.64
C THR A 144 0.87 10.15 -22.10
N TYR A 145 -0.13 9.62 -22.81
CA TYR A 145 -1.27 10.38 -23.32
C TYR A 145 -2.48 10.39 -22.37
N THR A 146 -2.41 9.70 -21.23
CA THR A 146 -3.50 9.70 -20.25
C THR A 146 -3.40 10.95 -19.38
N VAL A 147 -4.50 11.71 -19.32
CA VAL A 147 -4.61 12.88 -18.43
C VAL A 147 -4.38 12.41 -16.99
N PRO A 148 -3.36 12.94 -16.27
CA PRO A 148 -3.06 12.50 -14.92
C PRO A 148 -4.19 12.88 -13.97
N ASP A 149 -4.77 11.90 -13.28
CA ASP A 149 -5.68 12.15 -12.16
C ASP A 149 -4.85 12.32 -10.87
N ARG A 150 -4.83 13.54 -10.34
CA ARG A 150 -4.07 13.92 -9.14
C ARG A 150 -4.93 13.91 -7.88
N TYR A 151 -5.82 12.92 -7.77
CA TYR A 151 -6.58 12.71 -6.54
C TYR A 151 -5.63 12.53 -5.34
N PRO A 152 -5.88 13.23 -4.21
CA PRO A 152 -5.01 13.13 -3.04
C PRO A 152 -5.05 11.72 -2.45
N ILE A 153 -3.88 11.10 -2.36
CA ILE A 153 -3.68 9.83 -1.65
C ILE A 153 -3.16 10.16 -0.27
N THR A 154 -3.77 9.57 0.75
CA THR A 154 -3.42 9.81 2.14
C THR A 154 -1.96 9.47 2.41
N ILE A 155 -1.26 10.35 3.11
CA ILE A 155 0.13 10.12 3.51
C ILE A 155 0.13 9.03 4.58
N ILE A 156 0.81 7.92 4.30
CA ILE A 156 0.86 6.74 5.18
C ILE A 156 1.24 7.16 6.60
N GLN A 157 2.34 7.91 6.75
CA GLN A 157 2.86 8.28 8.06
C GLN A 157 1.88 9.11 8.90
N GLU A 158 1.05 9.94 8.28
CA GLU A 158 0.03 10.71 8.99
C GLU A 158 -1.12 9.80 9.38
N SER A 159 -1.55 8.93 8.46
CA SER A 159 -2.62 7.96 8.71
C SER A 159 -2.29 7.02 9.86
N LEU A 160 -1.03 6.57 9.96
CA LEU A 160 -0.60 5.65 11.00
C LEU A 160 -0.68 6.24 12.41
N THR A 161 -0.70 7.58 12.56
CA THR A 161 -0.92 8.20 13.88
C THR A 161 -2.32 7.97 14.43
N LEU A 162 -3.31 7.63 13.58
CA LEU A 162 -4.65 7.21 14.00
C LEU A 162 -4.65 5.87 14.75
N LEU A 163 -3.55 5.10 14.64
CA LEU A 163 -3.38 3.83 15.37
C LEU A 163 -2.86 4.06 16.80
N SER A 164 -2.66 5.32 17.20
CA SER A 164 -2.33 5.68 18.58
C SER A 164 -3.40 5.15 19.55
N LYS A 165 -2.95 4.49 20.62
CA LYS A 165 -3.79 3.94 21.70
C LYS A 165 -4.75 2.82 21.31
N THR A 166 -4.60 2.20 20.14
CA THR A 166 -5.53 1.16 19.69
C THR A 166 -5.12 -0.23 20.15
N LYS A 167 -6.00 -0.94 20.85
CA LYS A 167 -5.72 -2.29 21.37
C LYS A 167 -5.87 -3.38 20.31
N TYR A 168 -6.84 -3.25 19.43
CA TYR A 168 -7.14 -4.25 18.40
C TYR A 168 -6.99 -3.62 17.03
N ILE A 169 -6.15 -4.22 16.20
CA ILE A 169 -5.86 -3.81 14.83
C ILE A 169 -6.28 -4.95 13.92
N THR A 170 -6.95 -4.62 12.83
CA THR A 170 -7.27 -5.56 11.76
C THR A 170 -6.91 -4.95 10.43
N SER A 171 -6.22 -5.72 9.59
CA SER A 171 -5.87 -5.34 8.23
C SER A 171 -6.47 -6.31 7.25
N MET A 172 -7.14 -5.76 6.25
CA MET A 172 -7.82 -6.49 5.18
C MET A 172 -7.28 -6.03 3.83
N ASP A 173 -7.00 -6.97 2.94
CA ASP A 173 -6.53 -6.70 1.57
C ASP A 173 -7.64 -7.05 0.57
N ALA A 174 -8.01 -6.10 -0.29
CA ALA A 174 -8.94 -6.39 -1.37
C ALA A 174 -8.36 -7.41 -2.36
N LEU A 175 -9.11 -8.48 -2.64
CA LEU A 175 -8.68 -9.58 -3.48
C LEU A 175 -8.36 -9.13 -4.90
N LYS A 176 -7.10 -9.31 -5.32
CA LYS A 176 -6.61 -8.86 -6.64
C LYS A 176 -6.95 -7.38 -6.92
N GLY A 177 -7.12 -6.57 -5.87
CA GLY A 177 -7.17 -5.11 -5.87
C GLY A 177 -7.92 -4.46 -7.03
N PHE A 178 -7.17 -3.92 -8.00
CA PHE A 178 -7.70 -3.24 -9.19
C PHE A 178 -8.66 -4.12 -10.01
N HIS A 179 -8.48 -5.44 -10.01
CA HIS A 179 -9.27 -6.37 -10.81
C HIS A 179 -10.72 -6.57 -10.30
N GLN A 180 -11.27 -5.64 -9.54
CA GLN A 180 -12.69 -5.58 -9.19
C GLN A 180 -13.39 -4.32 -9.74
N ASN A 181 -12.64 -3.32 -10.24
CA ASN A 181 -13.21 -2.05 -10.70
C ASN A 181 -13.62 -2.11 -12.18
N VAL A 182 -14.91 -1.93 -12.44
CA VAL A 182 -15.49 -2.01 -13.78
C VAL A 182 -15.09 -0.81 -14.63
N LEU A 183 -14.72 -1.07 -15.89
CA LEU A 183 -14.41 -0.01 -16.86
C LEU A 183 -15.67 0.52 -17.56
N MET A 184 -15.69 1.82 -17.85
CA MET A 184 -16.65 2.43 -18.76
C MET A 184 -16.46 1.89 -20.20
N PRO A 185 -17.52 1.75 -21.01
CA PRO A 185 -17.40 1.20 -22.36
C PRO A 185 -16.36 1.88 -23.25
N LYS A 186 -16.18 3.20 -23.12
CA LYS A 186 -15.14 3.97 -23.81
C LYS A 186 -13.74 3.55 -23.38
N ALA A 187 -13.50 3.48 -22.06
CA ALA A 187 -12.21 3.07 -21.50
C ALA A 187 -11.83 1.63 -21.88
N LYS A 188 -12.79 0.71 -21.99
CA LYS A 188 -12.55 -0.67 -22.44
C LYS A 188 -11.83 -0.70 -23.79
N LYS A 189 -12.30 0.11 -24.76
CA LYS A 189 -11.70 0.19 -26.11
C LYS A 189 -10.26 0.71 -26.10
N LEU A 190 -9.93 1.62 -25.17
CA LEU A 190 -8.57 2.16 -25.03
C LEU A 190 -7.59 1.16 -24.43
N LEU A 191 -8.11 0.18 -23.68
CA LEU A 191 -7.34 -0.82 -22.94
C LEU A 191 -7.23 -2.17 -23.66
N ARG A 192 -7.48 -2.19 -24.97
CA ARG A 192 -7.35 -3.41 -25.76
C ARG A 192 -5.90 -3.85 -25.83
N ILE A 193 -5.69 -5.14 -25.64
CA ILE A 193 -4.39 -5.78 -25.76
C ILE A 193 -4.31 -6.65 -27.01
N ILE A 194 -3.11 -6.77 -27.55
CA ILE A 194 -2.82 -7.65 -28.69
C ILE A 194 -1.78 -8.70 -28.29
N THR A 195 -2.03 -9.94 -28.69
CA THR A 195 -1.15 -11.09 -28.51
C THR A 195 -1.10 -11.93 -29.78
N HIS A 196 -0.28 -13.00 -29.79
CA HIS A 196 -0.27 -13.94 -30.92
C HIS A 196 -1.60 -14.69 -31.09
N CYS A 197 -2.47 -14.71 -30.07
CA CYS A 197 -3.79 -15.32 -30.12
C CYS A 197 -4.90 -14.38 -30.63
N GLY A 198 -4.58 -13.11 -30.87
CA GLY A 198 -5.52 -12.08 -31.31
C GLY A 198 -5.65 -10.90 -30.34
N ILE A 199 -6.75 -10.15 -30.50
CA ILE A 199 -7.00 -8.92 -29.75
C ILE A 199 -8.06 -9.19 -28.68
N TYR A 200 -7.81 -8.65 -27.49
CA TYR A 200 -8.66 -8.82 -26.33
C TYR A 200 -8.93 -7.49 -25.64
N GLU A 201 -10.07 -7.38 -24.99
CA GLU A 201 -10.56 -6.18 -24.32
C GLU A 201 -10.76 -6.46 -22.84
N TYR A 202 -10.19 -5.59 -22.00
CA TYR A 202 -10.42 -5.64 -20.56
C TYR A 202 -11.80 -5.09 -20.21
N LEU A 203 -12.53 -5.81 -19.35
CA LEU A 203 -13.82 -5.37 -18.81
C LEU A 203 -13.66 -4.64 -17.46
N ILE A 204 -12.56 -4.93 -16.80
CA ILE A 204 -12.14 -4.44 -15.49
C ILE A 204 -10.76 -3.77 -15.65
N ILE A 205 -10.44 -2.78 -14.82
CA ILE A 205 -9.17 -2.07 -14.92
C ILE A 205 -7.96 -3.03 -14.75
N PRO A 206 -7.04 -3.09 -15.72
CA PRO A 206 -5.83 -3.91 -15.62
C PRO A 206 -4.74 -3.22 -14.80
N PHE A 207 -3.73 -3.98 -14.40
CA PHE A 207 -2.51 -3.42 -13.83
C PHE A 207 -1.74 -2.56 -14.85
N GLY A 208 -1.01 -1.56 -14.35
CA GLY A 208 -0.12 -0.73 -15.17
C GLY A 208 -0.75 0.54 -15.71
N ILE A 209 -2.02 0.82 -15.43
CA ILE A 209 -2.66 2.09 -15.79
C ILE A 209 -2.31 3.19 -14.78
N LYS A 210 -1.96 4.36 -15.30
CA LYS A 210 -1.47 5.51 -14.53
C LYS A 210 -2.44 5.97 -13.42
N ASN A 211 -3.73 6.02 -13.72
CA ASN A 211 -4.75 6.55 -12.81
C ASN A 211 -5.41 5.47 -11.93
N SER A 212 -5.00 4.19 -12.02
CA SER A 212 -5.62 3.13 -11.20
C SER A 212 -5.61 3.43 -9.70
N PRO A 213 -4.51 3.92 -9.09
CA PRO A 213 -4.49 4.25 -7.68
C PRO A 213 -5.48 5.37 -7.32
N SER A 214 -5.57 6.42 -8.14
CA SER A 214 -6.46 7.57 -7.92
C SER A 214 -7.93 7.14 -7.94
N HIS A 215 -8.36 6.39 -8.96
CA HIS A 215 -9.71 5.85 -9.02
C HIS A 215 -10.04 4.94 -7.84
N TYR A 216 -9.08 4.11 -7.42
CA TYR A 216 -9.28 3.24 -6.28
C TYR A 216 -9.48 4.01 -4.98
N HIS A 217 -8.71 5.09 -4.76
CA HIS A 217 -8.91 5.97 -3.62
C HIS A 217 -10.25 6.72 -3.65
N ILE A 218 -10.66 7.24 -4.81
CA ILE A 218 -11.98 7.86 -4.98
C ILE A 218 -13.09 6.89 -4.60
N MET A 219 -13.01 5.66 -5.13
CA MET A 219 -13.97 4.60 -4.83
C MET A 219 -14.03 4.31 -3.33
N MET A 220 -12.88 4.11 -2.69
CA MET A 220 -12.83 3.83 -1.27
C MET A 220 -13.39 4.96 -0.41
N ASN A 221 -13.08 6.22 -0.73
CA ASN A 221 -13.64 7.39 -0.04
C ASN A 221 -15.15 7.52 -0.26
N THR A 222 -15.67 7.00 -1.38
CA THR A 222 -17.12 6.96 -1.65
C THR A 222 -17.82 5.85 -0.86
N ILE A 223 -17.16 4.71 -0.64
CA ILE A 223 -17.71 3.58 0.12
C ILE A 223 -17.67 3.86 1.63
N PHE A 224 -16.57 4.43 2.12
CA PHE A 224 -16.28 4.60 3.55
C PHE A 224 -16.19 6.06 4.04
N PRO A 225 -17.04 7.01 3.60
CA PRO A 225 -16.88 8.41 3.98
C PRO A 225 -17.03 8.60 5.49
N THR A 226 -18.00 7.91 6.10
CA THR A 226 -18.30 7.99 7.53
C THR A 226 -17.18 7.38 8.37
N GLU A 227 -16.73 6.19 8.03
CA GLU A 227 -15.71 5.45 8.78
C GLU A 227 -14.35 6.17 8.76
N LEU A 228 -14.02 6.80 7.63
CA LEU A 228 -12.84 7.66 7.52
C LEU A 228 -12.97 8.92 8.39
N SER A 229 -14.16 9.53 8.42
CA SER A 229 -14.40 10.72 9.25
C SER A 229 -14.41 10.45 10.75
N GLU A 230 -14.82 9.25 11.16
CA GLU A 230 -14.81 8.82 12.56
C GLU A 230 -13.40 8.48 13.08
N GLY A 231 -12.40 8.38 12.20
CA GLY A 231 -10.98 8.35 12.57
C GLY A 231 -10.44 6.99 13.04
N TRP A 232 -11.20 5.90 12.90
CA TRP A 232 -10.76 4.54 13.25
C TRP A 232 -10.43 3.65 12.05
N MET A 233 -10.57 4.18 10.82
CA MET A 233 -10.26 3.49 9.57
C MET A 233 -9.14 4.20 8.82
N ILE A 234 -8.19 3.41 8.31
CA ILE A 234 -7.16 3.85 7.38
C ILE A 234 -7.31 3.06 6.09
N ILE A 235 -7.36 3.78 4.97
CA ILE A 235 -7.35 3.19 3.64
C ILE A 235 -6.08 3.58 2.91
N TYR A 236 -5.35 2.58 2.41
CA TYR A 236 -4.21 2.79 1.54
C TYR A 236 -4.22 1.81 0.37
N ILE A 237 -4.60 2.33 -0.81
CA ILE A 237 -4.88 1.53 -2.00
C ILE A 237 -5.77 0.34 -1.58
N TYR A 238 -5.30 -0.90 -1.68
CA TYR A 238 -6.09 -2.10 -1.39
C TYR A 238 -6.22 -2.47 0.09
N ASN A 239 -5.45 -1.82 0.97
CA ASN A 239 -5.44 -2.15 2.38
C ASN A 239 -6.48 -1.33 3.11
N ILE A 240 -7.36 -2.01 3.83
CA ILE A 240 -8.30 -1.43 4.79
C ILE A 240 -7.79 -1.84 6.17
N ILE A 241 -7.37 -0.87 6.96
CA ILE A 241 -6.93 -1.08 8.33
C ILE A 241 -7.97 -0.45 9.25
N ILE A 242 -8.46 -1.22 10.20
CA ILE A 242 -9.39 -0.76 11.22
C ILE A 242 -8.77 -0.97 12.60
N CYS A 243 -9.07 -0.07 13.51
CA CYS A 243 -8.51 -0.08 14.85
C CYS A 243 -9.57 0.27 15.91
N SER A 244 -9.41 -0.28 17.11
CA SER A 244 -10.30 0.01 18.24
C SER A 244 -9.64 -0.27 19.59
N ASN A 245 -10.28 0.19 20.67
CA ASN A 245 -9.75 0.06 22.04
C ASN A 245 -10.41 -1.07 22.85
N SER A 246 -11.55 -1.59 22.38
CA SER A 246 -12.27 -2.69 23.02
C SER A 246 -12.71 -3.71 21.99
N TRP A 247 -12.78 -4.98 22.40
CA TRP A 247 -13.11 -6.07 21.49
C TRP A 247 -14.54 -5.98 20.95
N SER A 248 -15.49 -5.56 21.79
CA SER A 248 -16.89 -5.36 21.39
C SER A 248 -17.03 -4.31 20.30
N LEU A 249 -16.37 -3.15 20.48
CA LEU A 249 -16.33 -2.11 19.45
C LEU A 249 -15.62 -2.62 18.19
N HIS A 250 -14.53 -3.38 18.34
CA HIS A 250 -13.79 -3.96 17.22
C HIS A 250 -14.67 -4.81 16.30
N LEU A 251 -15.53 -5.63 16.89
CA LEU A 251 -16.46 -6.48 16.15
C LEU A 251 -17.58 -5.66 15.48
N GLU A 252 -18.07 -4.61 16.14
CA GLU A 252 -19.07 -3.71 15.57
C GLU A 252 -18.52 -2.99 14.34
N ILE A 253 -17.33 -2.40 14.42
CA ILE A 253 -16.70 -1.73 13.28
C ILE A 253 -16.35 -2.72 12.18
N LEU A 254 -15.88 -3.93 12.53
CA LEU A 254 -15.61 -4.99 11.55
C LEU A 254 -16.89 -5.38 10.80
N ALA A 255 -18.00 -5.58 11.50
CA ALA A 255 -19.29 -5.88 10.91
C ALA A 255 -19.72 -4.78 9.94
N ARG A 256 -19.60 -3.51 10.35
CA ARG A 256 -19.91 -2.34 9.52
C ARG A 256 -19.10 -2.30 8.23
N VAL A 257 -17.81 -2.61 8.31
CA VAL A 257 -16.94 -2.67 7.13
C VAL A 257 -17.33 -3.82 6.22
N LEU A 258 -17.48 -5.03 6.76
CA LEU A 258 -17.81 -6.22 5.97
C LEU A 258 -19.19 -6.10 5.30
N ASP A 259 -20.16 -5.45 5.96
CA ASP A 259 -21.47 -5.14 5.40
C ASP A 259 -21.35 -4.26 4.15
N LYS A 260 -20.62 -3.14 4.24
CA LYS A 260 -20.37 -2.25 3.11
C LYS A 260 -19.62 -2.94 1.97
N VAL A 261 -18.59 -3.71 2.30
CA VAL A 261 -17.80 -4.51 1.35
C VAL A 261 -18.71 -5.47 0.58
N ALA A 262 -19.57 -6.21 1.29
CA ALA A 262 -20.52 -7.14 0.70
C ALA A 262 -21.58 -6.40 -0.14
N GLY A 263 -22.09 -5.26 0.34
CA GLY A 263 -23.10 -4.45 -0.34
C GLY A 263 -22.63 -3.92 -1.70
N VAL A 264 -21.35 -3.56 -1.82
CA VAL A 264 -20.75 -3.14 -3.11
C VAL A 264 -20.18 -4.30 -3.92
N ASN A 265 -20.29 -5.54 -3.44
CA ASN A 265 -19.72 -6.74 -4.06
C ASN A 265 -18.18 -6.68 -4.21
N MET A 266 -17.49 -6.02 -3.28
CA MET A 266 -16.05 -6.11 -3.15
C MET A 266 -15.67 -7.40 -2.42
N LYS A 267 -14.55 -8.02 -2.79
CA LYS A 267 -14.03 -9.24 -2.15
C LYS A 267 -12.72 -8.97 -1.43
N ILE A 268 -12.57 -9.56 -0.25
CA ILE A 268 -11.39 -9.48 0.59
C ILE A 268 -10.62 -10.81 0.53
N SER A 269 -9.29 -10.73 0.43
CA SER A 269 -8.39 -11.88 0.41
C SER A 269 -8.06 -12.34 1.84
N LEU A 270 -8.78 -13.33 2.36
CA LEU A 270 -8.55 -13.90 3.70
C LEU A 270 -7.08 -14.25 3.95
N LYS A 271 -6.39 -14.87 2.98
CA LYS A 271 -4.96 -15.20 3.01
C LYS A 271 -4.00 -14.05 3.39
N LYS A 272 -4.40 -12.81 3.15
CA LYS A 272 -3.58 -11.61 3.42
C LYS A 272 -4.13 -10.77 4.57
N CYS A 273 -5.21 -11.22 5.19
CA CYS A 273 -5.84 -10.50 6.28
C CYS A 273 -5.22 -10.90 7.62
N ASN A 274 -5.19 -9.94 8.53
CA ASN A 274 -4.75 -10.11 9.91
C ASN A 274 -5.83 -9.56 10.82
N PHE A 275 -6.36 -10.39 11.73
CA PHE A 275 -7.51 -10.05 12.56
C PHE A 275 -7.17 -9.99 14.06
N GLY A 276 -7.52 -8.86 14.68
CA GLY A 276 -7.50 -8.64 16.12
C GLY A 276 -6.10 -8.64 16.77
N PHE A 277 -5.07 -8.17 16.06
CA PHE A 277 -3.70 -8.09 16.59
C PHE A 277 -3.47 -6.80 17.39
N GLU A 278 -2.59 -6.83 18.40
CA GLU A 278 -2.16 -5.63 19.13
C GLU A 278 -1.02 -4.90 18.42
N GLU A 279 -0.24 -5.64 17.61
CA GLU A 279 0.82 -5.14 16.75
C GLU A 279 0.70 -5.76 15.37
N LEU A 280 0.86 -4.96 14.32
CA LEU A 280 0.75 -5.42 12.94
C LEU A 280 1.84 -4.83 12.04
N LYS A 281 2.36 -5.65 11.13
CA LYS A 281 3.12 -5.17 9.97
C LYS A 281 2.17 -4.59 8.93
N ALA A 282 2.18 -3.28 8.76
CA ALA A 282 1.36 -2.57 7.80
C ALA A 282 2.14 -1.46 7.10
N LEU A 283 1.98 -1.35 5.79
CA LEU A 283 2.50 -0.22 5.00
C LEU A 283 4.02 0.02 5.17
N GLY A 284 4.81 -1.05 5.36
CA GLY A 284 6.26 -0.96 5.56
C GLY A 284 6.70 -0.61 6.99
N HIS A 285 5.74 -0.53 7.91
CA HIS A 285 5.98 -0.26 9.32
C HIS A 285 5.49 -1.43 10.18
N ILE A 286 6.07 -1.51 11.39
CA ILE A 286 5.51 -2.29 12.48
C ILE A 286 4.73 -1.29 13.33
N VAL A 287 3.44 -1.55 13.53
CA VAL A 287 2.55 -0.59 14.16
C VAL A 287 1.87 -1.22 15.36
N SER A 288 1.98 -0.55 16.50
CA SER A 288 1.30 -0.91 17.75
C SER A 288 0.56 0.31 18.31
N SER A 289 -0.18 0.12 19.40
CA SER A 289 -0.82 1.20 20.15
C SER A 289 0.16 2.26 20.67
N LEU A 290 1.39 1.85 20.95
CA LEU A 290 2.41 2.68 21.62
C LEU A 290 3.46 3.20 20.64
N SER A 291 3.75 2.44 19.59
CA SER A 291 4.91 2.71 18.76
C SER A 291 4.68 2.46 17.28
N LEU A 292 5.45 3.20 16.49
CA LEU A 292 5.63 3.05 15.06
C LEU A 292 7.10 2.70 14.80
N GLY A 293 7.35 1.47 14.38
CA GLY A 293 8.66 0.94 14.00
C GLY A 293 8.79 0.75 12.49
N ILE A 294 10.00 0.42 12.05
CA ILE A 294 10.29 0.08 10.65
C ILE A 294 10.22 -1.45 10.47
N ASP A 295 9.57 -1.94 9.39
CA ASP A 295 9.61 -3.38 9.07
C ASP A 295 11.00 -3.78 8.54
N LYS A 296 11.81 -4.41 9.40
CA LYS A 296 13.19 -4.83 9.10
C LYS A 296 13.30 -5.68 7.83
N ASN A 297 12.31 -6.51 7.53
CA ASN A 297 12.30 -7.33 6.31
C ASN A 297 12.34 -6.48 5.03
N LYS A 298 11.71 -5.29 5.05
CA LYS A 298 11.74 -4.35 3.91
C LYS A 298 13.07 -3.63 3.80
N VAL A 299 13.68 -3.32 4.93
CA VAL A 299 14.97 -2.63 5.01
C VAL A 299 16.10 -3.57 4.58
N GLU A 300 16.14 -4.80 5.11
CA GLU A 300 17.15 -5.80 4.78
C GLU A 300 17.27 -6.04 3.26
N ALA A 301 16.14 -6.15 2.56
CA ALA A 301 16.14 -6.35 1.11
C ALA A 301 16.79 -5.19 0.32
N VAL A 302 16.73 -3.96 0.85
CA VAL A 302 17.41 -2.79 0.25
C VAL A 302 18.86 -2.74 0.69
N LEU A 303 19.15 -3.15 1.92
CA LEU A 303 20.50 -3.16 2.47
C LEU A 303 21.40 -4.24 1.88
N LEU A 304 20.86 -5.37 1.42
CA LEU A 304 21.63 -6.42 0.73
C LEU A 304 22.08 -6.00 -0.68
N LYS A 305 21.59 -4.87 -1.20
CA LYS A 305 22.03 -4.36 -2.50
C LYS A 305 23.43 -3.78 -2.41
N PRO A 306 24.24 -3.91 -3.48
CA PRO A 306 25.53 -3.25 -3.54
C PRO A 306 25.35 -1.73 -3.54
N ILE A 307 26.44 -1.02 -3.20
CA ILE A 307 26.48 0.44 -3.23
C ILE A 307 26.03 0.93 -4.62
N PRO A 308 25.16 1.96 -4.71
CA PRO A 308 24.70 2.47 -6.00
C PRO A 308 25.85 2.86 -6.95
N HIS A 309 25.78 2.40 -8.19
CA HIS A 309 26.81 2.66 -9.22
C HIS A 309 26.41 3.76 -10.20
N ASN A 310 25.17 4.23 -10.15
CA ASN A 310 24.66 5.28 -11.02
C ASN A 310 23.61 6.15 -10.31
N LYS A 311 23.27 7.29 -10.94
CA LYS A 311 22.30 8.27 -10.42
C LYS A 311 20.92 7.64 -10.17
N LYS A 312 20.48 6.71 -11.03
CA LYS A 312 19.16 6.07 -10.93
C LYS A 312 19.07 5.18 -9.69
N GLU A 313 20.09 4.37 -9.43
CA GLU A 313 20.19 3.55 -8.23
C GLU A 313 20.28 4.42 -6.98
N MET A 314 21.06 5.51 -7.00
CA MET A 314 21.16 6.44 -5.87
C MET A 314 19.83 7.13 -5.57
N MET A 315 19.11 7.61 -6.59
CA MET A 315 17.77 8.18 -6.41
C MET A 315 16.78 7.15 -5.86
N SER A 316 16.87 5.89 -6.29
CA SER A 316 16.05 4.82 -5.74
C SER A 316 16.34 4.56 -4.26
N PHE A 317 17.62 4.59 -3.85
CA PHE A 317 18.01 4.47 -2.45
C PHE A 317 17.51 5.66 -1.64
N LEU A 318 17.75 6.89 -2.09
CA LEU A 318 17.31 8.11 -1.41
C LEU A 318 15.79 8.19 -1.27
N GLY A 319 15.04 7.78 -2.29
CA GLY A 319 13.59 7.69 -2.22
C GLY A 319 13.11 6.72 -1.15
N PHE A 320 13.77 5.55 -1.04
CA PHE A 320 13.48 4.58 0.01
C PHE A 320 13.84 5.10 1.41
N SER A 321 15.04 5.66 1.60
CA SER A 321 15.46 6.19 2.90
C SER A 321 14.62 7.40 3.32
N SER A 322 14.20 8.23 2.37
CA SER A 322 13.32 9.37 2.62
C SER A 322 11.95 8.95 3.14
N TYR A 323 11.44 7.78 2.72
CA TYR A 323 10.21 7.20 3.27
C TYR A 323 10.29 6.96 4.79
N TYR A 324 11.49 6.71 5.33
CA TYR A 324 11.70 6.52 6.77
C TYR A 324 12.36 7.73 7.45
N ARG A 325 12.44 8.90 6.79
CA ARG A 325 13.18 10.06 7.31
C ARG A 325 12.79 10.51 8.73
N LYS A 326 11.54 10.27 9.17
CA LYS A 326 11.08 10.57 10.53
C LYS A 326 11.76 9.73 11.61
N HIS A 327 12.32 8.58 11.25
CA HIS A 327 13.11 7.71 12.12
C HIS A 327 14.61 8.06 12.10
N LEU A 328 15.04 8.92 11.17
CA LEU A 328 16.45 9.17 10.88
C LEU A 328 16.85 10.58 11.35
N LYS A 329 17.62 10.64 12.44
CA LYS A 329 18.22 11.89 12.93
C LYS A 329 19.02 12.55 11.81
N GLU A 330 18.81 13.85 11.60
CA GLU A 330 19.60 14.68 10.66
C GLU A 330 19.62 14.17 9.20
N PHE A 331 18.60 13.40 8.78
CA PHE A 331 18.55 12.79 7.44
C PHE A 331 18.90 13.75 6.29
N SER A 332 18.30 14.94 6.27
CA SER A 332 18.48 15.93 5.19
C SER A 332 19.92 16.44 5.09
N ILE A 333 20.66 16.44 6.21
CA ILE A 333 22.06 16.85 6.29
C ILE A 333 22.94 15.72 5.76
N ILE A 334 22.75 14.50 6.27
CA ILE A 334 23.53 13.32 5.86
C ILE A 334 23.32 13.05 4.35
N ALA A 335 22.07 13.13 3.87
CA ALA A 335 21.71 12.88 2.49
C ALA A 335 22.11 13.99 1.52
N LYS A 336 22.55 15.18 1.99
CA LYS A 336 22.88 16.34 1.14
C LYS A 336 23.86 16.00 0.03
N SER A 337 24.97 15.34 0.38
CA SER A 337 26.02 14.98 -0.57
C SER A 337 25.57 13.93 -1.59
N LEU A 338 24.56 13.12 -1.22
CA LEU A 338 23.97 12.06 -2.03
C LEU A 338 22.91 12.60 -3.00
N TYR A 339 22.11 13.59 -2.59
CA TYR A 339 21.22 14.28 -3.52
C TYR A 339 22.02 15.03 -4.59
N ARG A 340 23.12 15.70 -4.20
CA ARG A 340 23.96 16.45 -5.14
C ARG A 340 24.58 15.61 -6.26
N ILE A 341 24.85 14.32 -6.04
CA ILE A 341 25.35 13.44 -7.12
C ILE A 341 24.27 13.00 -8.10
N CYS A 342 23.00 13.14 -7.73
CA CYS A 342 21.88 12.84 -8.61
C CYS A 342 21.58 13.98 -9.58
N ASP A 343 22.11 15.19 -9.35
CA ASP A 343 21.96 16.33 -10.27
C ASP A 343 22.51 16.02 -11.66
N GLN A 344 21.81 16.45 -12.71
CA GLN A 344 22.18 16.13 -14.10
C GLN A 344 23.61 16.60 -14.44
N GLN A 345 24.01 17.77 -13.94
CA GLN A 345 25.30 18.38 -14.20
C GLN A 345 26.46 17.80 -13.37
N THR A 346 26.16 17.02 -12.31
CA THR A 346 27.20 16.47 -11.42
C THR A 346 27.71 15.12 -11.94
N VAL A 347 29.03 14.92 -11.99
CA VAL A 347 29.62 13.61 -12.28
C VAL A 347 29.34 12.64 -11.13
N PHE A 348 28.84 11.45 -11.46
CA PHE A 348 28.58 10.41 -10.48
C PHE A 348 29.90 9.83 -9.95
N LYS A 349 30.25 10.17 -8.71
CA LYS A 349 31.46 9.67 -8.04
C LYS A 349 31.19 9.42 -6.56
N MET A 350 31.31 8.17 -6.12
CA MET A 350 31.21 7.80 -4.70
C MET A 350 32.53 8.10 -3.99
N THR A 351 32.69 9.34 -3.52
CA THR A 351 33.83 9.75 -2.69
C THR A 351 33.73 9.13 -1.29
N GLN A 352 34.83 9.10 -0.53
CA GLN A 352 34.82 8.59 0.85
C GLN A 352 33.73 9.22 1.73
N GLY A 353 33.55 10.55 1.63
CA GLY A 353 32.48 11.26 2.36
C GLY A 353 31.07 10.80 1.97
N ARG A 354 30.83 10.52 0.69
CA ARG A 354 29.53 10.00 0.20
C ARG A 354 29.30 8.55 0.61
N ILE A 355 30.34 7.73 0.59
CA ILE A 355 30.28 6.36 1.10
C ILE A 355 29.95 6.39 2.59
N LYS A 356 30.60 7.25 3.38
CA LYS A 356 30.30 7.42 4.81
C LYS A 356 28.85 7.88 5.03
N ALA A 357 28.36 8.85 4.25
CA ALA A 357 26.97 9.31 4.34
C ALA A 357 25.96 8.19 3.99
N TYR A 358 26.26 7.40 2.95
CA TYR A 358 25.47 6.24 2.56
C TYR A 358 25.42 5.19 3.68
N GLU A 359 26.57 4.82 4.25
CA GLU A 359 26.64 3.85 5.36
C GLU A 359 25.97 4.37 6.63
N ASN A 360 26.06 5.67 6.93
CA ASN A 360 25.36 6.26 8.07
C ASN A 360 23.84 6.11 7.94
N ILE A 361 23.27 6.39 6.76
CA ILE A 361 21.83 6.20 6.50
C ILE A 361 21.47 4.71 6.60
N ARG A 362 22.31 3.81 6.08
CA ARG A 362 22.09 2.36 6.19
C ARG A 362 22.07 1.89 7.63
N LYS A 363 23.05 2.31 8.43
CA LYS A 363 23.14 1.96 9.85
C LYS A 363 21.93 2.49 10.63
N ALA A 364 21.55 3.74 10.40
CA ALA A 364 20.38 4.34 11.05
C ALA A 364 19.05 3.67 10.66
N LEU A 365 18.95 3.10 9.47
CA LEU A 365 17.79 2.28 9.06
C LEU A 365 17.77 0.88 9.72
N MET A 366 18.93 0.35 10.12
CA MET A 366 19.04 -0.92 10.85
C MET A 366 18.83 -0.74 12.36
N GLU A 367 19.33 0.37 12.89
CA GLU A 367 19.13 0.76 14.28
C GLU A 367 17.65 1.03 14.51
N GLU A 368 17.08 0.36 15.51
CA GLU A 368 15.65 0.36 15.77
C GLU A 368 15.24 1.68 16.43
N ALA A 369 14.92 2.68 15.61
CA ALA A 369 14.27 3.90 16.06
C ALA A 369 12.75 3.65 16.10
N LEU A 370 12.27 3.14 17.24
CA LEU A 370 10.85 3.13 17.57
C LEU A 370 10.40 4.57 17.79
N LEU A 371 9.40 5.01 17.03
CA LEU A 371 8.72 6.26 17.27
C LEU A 371 7.56 6.01 18.23
N LEU A 372 7.38 6.82 19.26
CA LEU A 372 6.18 6.85 20.07
C LEU A 372 5.02 7.44 19.27
N MET A 373 3.86 6.84 19.42
CA MET A 373 2.62 7.39 18.87
C MET A 373 2.27 8.68 19.62
N PRO A 374 1.92 9.78 18.93
CA PRO A 374 1.64 11.04 19.59
C PRO A 374 0.36 10.96 20.43
N GLU A 375 0.39 11.57 21.62
CA GLU A 375 -0.78 11.81 22.46
C GLU A 375 -1.11 13.30 22.50
N TRP A 376 -2.20 13.71 21.86
CA TRP A 376 -2.54 15.13 21.72
C TRP A 376 -2.87 15.84 23.04
N ASN A 377 -3.20 15.10 24.09
CA ASN A 377 -3.57 15.65 25.40
C ASN A 377 -2.37 15.84 26.36
N ILE A 378 -1.16 15.52 25.93
CA ILE A 378 0.07 15.61 26.74
C ILE A 378 1.05 16.57 26.04
N PRO A 379 1.78 17.44 26.77
CA PRO A 379 2.77 18.33 26.17
C PRO A 379 3.86 17.58 25.40
N PHE A 380 4.29 18.17 24.28
CA PHE A 380 5.47 17.73 23.54
C PHE A 380 6.73 18.44 24.04
N LYS A 381 7.88 17.76 23.92
CA LYS A 381 9.22 18.35 24.09
C LYS A 381 9.86 18.48 22.72
N LEU A 382 10.24 19.69 22.33
CA LEU A 382 10.91 19.95 21.08
C LEU A 382 12.39 20.21 21.35
N TYR A 383 13.25 19.33 20.85
CA TYR A 383 14.70 19.55 20.81
C TYR A 383 15.08 20.06 19.43
N ILE A 384 15.78 21.18 19.38
CA ILE A 384 16.28 21.77 18.14
C ILE A 384 17.80 21.78 18.17
N ASP A 385 18.40 21.63 17.01
CA ASP A 385 19.85 21.74 16.84
C ASP A 385 20.18 22.30 15.46
N GLU A 386 21.24 23.09 15.40
CA GLU A 386 21.81 23.60 14.15
C GLU A 386 23.16 22.94 13.91
N PHE A 387 23.35 22.40 12.70
CA PHE A 387 24.54 21.64 12.39
C PHE A 387 25.17 22.10 11.08
N GLY A 388 25.83 23.26 11.13
CA GLY A 388 26.64 23.87 10.08
C GLY A 388 25.83 24.28 8.84
N ASP A 389 25.37 23.29 8.10
CA ASP A 389 24.74 23.41 6.78
C ASP A 389 23.24 22.98 6.79
N GLY A 390 22.67 22.78 7.97
CA GLY A 390 21.29 22.30 8.12
C GLY A 390 20.71 22.50 9.51
N LEU A 391 19.40 22.36 9.57
CA LEU A 391 18.58 22.44 10.77
C LEU A 391 18.02 21.06 11.08
N GLY A 392 18.00 20.68 12.36
CA GLY A 392 17.41 19.45 12.84
C GLY A 392 16.50 19.71 14.04
N ALA A 393 15.43 18.94 14.14
CA ALA A 393 14.65 18.89 15.36
C ALA A 393 14.16 17.47 15.64
N ALA A 394 14.00 17.17 16.92
CA ALA A 394 13.42 15.94 17.44
C ALA A 394 12.23 16.30 18.31
N LEU A 395 11.06 15.82 17.92
CA LEU A 395 9.85 15.93 18.72
C LEU A 395 9.78 14.72 19.65
N HIS A 396 9.69 14.95 20.94
CA HIS A 396 9.63 13.94 21.98
C HIS A 396 8.36 14.10 22.81
N GLN A 397 7.97 13.04 23.51
CA GLN A 397 6.87 13.10 24.48
C GLN A 397 7.17 12.18 25.66
N VAL A 398 6.75 12.60 26.85
CA VAL A 398 6.82 11.76 28.06
C VAL A 398 5.49 11.06 28.24
N GLN A 399 5.48 9.74 28.09
CA GLN A 399 4.28 8.90 28.20
C GLN A 399 4.46 7.88 29.33
N ILE A 400 3.36 7.44 29.93
CA ILE A 400 3.39 6.35 30.92
C ILE A 400 3.41 5.02 30.16
N ILE A 401 4.57 4.36 30.16
CA ILE A 401 4.75 3.04 29.53
C ILE A 401 5.17 2.08 30.65
N ASN A 402 4.43 0.97 30.79
CA ASN A 402 4.65 0.00 31.87
C ASN A 402 4.72 0.68 33.26
N GLU A 403 3.76 1.56 33.53
CA GLU A 403 3.62 2.33 34.79
C GLU A 403 4.78 3.29 35.08
N LYS A 404 5.67 3.56 34.11
CA LYS A 404 6.81 4.46 34.28
C LYS A 404 6.77 5.61 33.28
N PRO A 405 7.08 6.85 33.71
CA PRO A 405 7.25 7.96 32.79
C PRO A 405 8.48 7.70 31.93
N THR A 406 8.25 7.54 30.64
CA THR A 406 9.28 7.27 29.64
C THR A 406 9.23 8.38 28.61
N GLU A 407 10.35 9.09 28.44
CA GLU A 407 10.51 10.00 27.31
C GLU A 407 10.88 9.20 26.07
N GLY A 408 10.13 9.38 24.99
CA GLY A 408 10.46 8.77 23.71
C GLY A 408 10.28 9.73 22.55
N LEU A 409 10.94 9.38 21.46
CA LEU A 409 10.94 10.12 20.20
C LEU A 409 9.61 9.93 19.47
N VAL A 410 8.95 11.01 19.08
CA VAL A 410 7.75 10.98 18.22
C VAL A 410 8.14 11.07 16.75
N LEU A 411 9.06 11.98 16.40
CA LEU A 411 9.62 12.09 15.05
C LEU A 411 10.87 12.96 15.00
N TYR A 412 11.70 12.72 13.99
CA TYR A 412 12.72 13.67 13.52
C TYR A 412 12.23 14.48 12.33
N ILE A 413 12.63 15.75 12.30
CA ILE A 413 12.61 16.59 11.10
C ILE A 413 14.01 17.16 10.87
N SER A 414 14.37 17.33 9.60
CA SER A 414 15.60 18.04 9.23
C SER A 414 15.43 18.71 7.88
N ARG A 415 16.09 19.85 7.68
CA ARG A 415 16.20 20.51 6.38
C ARG A 415 17.58 21.12 6.16
N GLN A 416 17.91 21.33 4.89
CA GLN A 416 19.10 22.11 4.54
C GLN A 416 18.80 23.60 4.64
N ILE A 417 19.83 24.38 4.98
CA ILE A 417 19.73 25.83 5.02
C ILE A 417 19.78 26.39 3.60
N LYS A 418 19.04 27.47 3.36
CA LYS A 418 19.08 28.22 2.10
C LYS A 418 20.36 29.04 2.04
N GLN A 419 20.80 29.40 0.84
CA GLN A 419 21.98 30.25 0.65
C GLN A 419 21.85 31.62 1.34
N THR A 420 20.63 32.14 1.48
CA THR A 420 20.36 33.38 2.21
C THR A 420 20.45 33.20 3.72
N GLU A 421 20.05 32.04 4.24
CA GLU A 421 20.08 31.69 5.67
C GLU A 421 21.51 31.42 6.14
N ALA A 422 22.40 30.96 5.26
CA ALA A 422 23.83 30.74 5.56
C ALA A 422 24.61 32.00 5.98
N ARG A 423 23.99 33.19 5.92
CA ARG A 423 24.56 34.46 6.37
C ARG A 423 24.12 34.85 7.79
N TYR A 424 23.22 34.09 8.38
CA TYR A 424 22.72 34.36 9.73
C TYR A 424 23.81 34.05 10.77
N SER A 425 23.82 34.83 11.85
CA SER A 425 24.65 34.52 13.02
C SER A 425 24.13 33.29 13.75
N ALA A 426 24.94 32.68 14.62
CA ALA A 426 24.56 31.49 15.37
C ALA A 426 23.21 31.64 16.11
N SER A 427 22.99 32.76 16.83
CA SER A 427 21.72 33.00 17.52
C SER A 427 20.52 33.17 16.57
N GLN A 428 20.74 33.76 15.39
CA GLN A 428 19.71 33.86 14.35
C GLN A 428 19.39 32.48 13.75
N MET A 429 20.39 31.62 13.63
CA MET A 429 20.24 30.24 13.15
C MET A 429 19.48 29.37 14.14
N GLU A 430 19.77 29.47 15.44
CA GLU A 430 18.99 28.80 16.50
C GLU A 430 17.52 29.26 16.48
N CYS A 431 17.29 30.58 16.37
CA CYS A 431 15.93 31.13 16.27
C CYS A 431 15.22 30.65 14.99
N LEU A 432 15.91 30.62 13.85
CA LEU A 432 15.40 30.05 12.61
C LEU A 432 15.06 28.56 12.76
N CYS A 433 15.90 27.80 13.48
CA CYS A 433 15.67 26.38 13.75
C CYS A 433 14.39 26.19 14.56
N LEU A 434 14.20 26.98 15.62
CA LEU A 434 12.99 26.98 16.42
C LEU A 434 11.74 27.31 15.59
N ILE A 435 11.76 28.42 14.85
CA ILE A 435 10.62 28.87 14.05
C ILE A 435 10.26 27.87 12.95
N TRP A 436 11.25 27.21 12.36
CA TRP A 436 11.02 26.20 11.33
C TRP A 436 10.49 24.88 11.91
N ALA A 437 10.89 24.54 13.13
CA ALA A 437 10.52 23.28 13.77
C ALA A 437 9.12 23.30 14.40
N LEU A 438 8.67 24.48 14.86
CA LEU A 438 7.28 24.75 15.24
C LEU A 438 6.37 24.74 14.00
#